data_AF-A0A917N3P3-F1
#
_entry.id   AF-A0A917N3P3-F1
#
_cell.length_a   1.000
_cell.length_b   1.000
_cell.length_c   1.000
_cell.angle_alpha   90.00
_cell.angle_beta   90.00
_cell.angle_gamma   90.00
#
_symmetry.space_group_name_H-M   'P 1'
#
loop_
_entity.id
_entity.type
_entity.pdbx_description
1 polymer ?
#
loop_
_entity_poly.entity_id
_entity_poly.type
_entity_poly.pdbx_seq_one_letter_code
_entity_poly.pdbx_strand_id
1 'polypeptide(L)'
;MKRGKILIYIALFFLALPLGLLGTTVRAEEVPTEATTIVIHKRVFLDSNAEAELRVNNGVELDKSDDLANPQKTFGLNGAVFEVYDATEYITRLQADYSDEEIEQAVLDADLDSLRAELTEGNKLGEVTTGTLDGEVGIATISIENLTDQTMLIILEKAGLPANTTIRSIAAPMLISFPVANPDTNGEEAFLSTVHLYPKSILRSRLPQTGGKTPPPTTTPVTPVTPKPTGRLPQTGEAKSMIGLFGLVIVGTISIIWFKRNSNKKTH
;
A
#
# COMPACT_ATOMS: atom_id res chain seq x y z
N MET A 1 15.18 61.40 -51.91
CA MET A 1 16.50 62.06 -51.74
C MET A 1 16.45 62.82 -50.42
N LYS A 2 17.30 62.69 -49.39
CA LYS A 2 18.54 61.96 -49.05
C LYS A 2 18.41 61.71 -47.52
N ARG A 3 18.47 60.47 -47.01
CA ARG A 3 19.69 59.78 -46.54
C ARG A 3 20.56 60.61 -45.61
N GLY A 4 20.62 60.23 -44.33
CA GLY A 4 21.77 60.54 -43.49
C GLY A 4 21.47 60.52 -41.99
N LYS A 5 21.99 59.50 -41.32
CA LYS A 5 22.41 59.51 -39.90
C LYS A 5 21.34 59.30 -38.82
N ILE A 6 20.72 58.11 -38.77
CA ILE A 6 20.50 57.37 -37.51
C ILE A 6 20.75 55.88 -37.81
N LEU A 7 22.01 55.53 -38.08
CA LEU A 7 22.55 54.18 -37.92
C LEU A 7 23.72 54.37 -36.97
N ILE A 8 23.54 54.11 -35.66
CA ILE A 8 24.62 53.91 -34.65
C ILE A 8 24.08 53.63 -33.23
N TYR A 9 22.77 53.48 -32.99
CA TYR A 9 22.26 53.10 -31.65
C TYR A 9 21.35 51.86 -31.61
N ILE A 10 21.44 50.97 -32.61
CA ILE A 10 20.78 49.64 -32.54
C ILE A 10 21.79 48.52 -32.25
N ALA A 11 23.10 48.79 -32.33
CA ALA A 11 24.14 47.79 -32.12
C ALA A 11 24.58 47.59 -30.65
N LEU A 12 23.94 48.27 -29.68
CA LEU A 12 24.33 48.23 -28.27
C LEU A 12 23.22 47.76 -27.31
N PHE A 13 22.10 47.28 -27.86
CA PHE A 13 21.04 46.61 -27.07
C PHE A 13 21.04 45.08 -27.26
N PHE A 14 22.01 44.55 -28.02
CA PHE A 14 22.15 43.10 -28.28
C PHE A 14 23.37 42.45 -27.60
N LEU A 15 24.05 43.15 -26.68
CA LEU A 15 25.28 42.65 -26.04
C LEU A 15 25.21 42.59 -24.50
N ALA A 16 24.02 42.32 -23.95
CA ALA A 16 23.88 42.06 -22.52
C ALA A 16 22.68 41.16 -22.24
N LEU A 17 22.76 39.88 -22.64
CA LEU A 17 22.28 38.69 -21.93
C LEU A 17 22.42 37.51 -22.90
N PRO A 18 23.36 36.58 -22.64
CA PRO A 18 22.92 35.38 -21.91
C PRO A 18 24.03 34.88 -20.97
N LEU A 19 23.91 35.18 -19.68
CA LEU A 19 24.61 34.45 -18.63
C LEU A 19 23.54 33.93 -17.69
N GLY A 20 23.23 32.64 -17.81
CA GLY A 20 22.30 31.97 -16.90
C GLY A 20 21.27 31.01 -17.52
N LEU A 21 21.53 30.39 -18.68
CA LEU A 21 20.98 29.05 -18.93
C LEU A 21 22.03 28.01 -18.52
N LEU A 22 22.33 27.97 -17.22
CA LEU A 22 22.71 26.70 -16.61
C LEU A 22 21.41 25.91 -16.51
N GLY A 23 21.07 25.24 -17.61
CA GLY A 23 20.04 24.22 -17.59
C GLY A 23 20.48 23.17 -16.58
N THR A 24 19.93 23.22 -15.38
CA THR A 24 19.83 22.03 -14.55
C THR A 24 19.05 21.04 -15.40
N THR A 25 19.74 20.10 -16.02
CA THR A 25 19.10 18.89 -16.51
C THR A 25 18.57 18.21 -15.25
N VAL A 26 17.33 18.50 -14.90
CA VAL A 26 16.57 17.63 -14.01
C VAL A 26 16.48 16.33 -14.79
N ARG A 27 17.38 15.40 -14.52
CA ARG A 27 17.16 14.00 -14.87
C ARG A 27 16.02 13.58 -13.95
N ALA A 28 14.79 13.72 -14.44
CA ALA A 28 13.73 12.86 -13.97
C ALA A 28 14.21 11.44 -14.30
N GLU A 29 14.45 10.65 -13.28
CA GLU A 29 14.71 9.23 -13.48
C GLU A 29 13.45 8.64 -14.11
N GLU A 30 13.58 8.00 -15.27
CA GLU A 30 12.44 7.42 -15.97
C GLU A 30 11.74 6.45 -15.01
N VAL A 31 10.41 6.56 -14.94
CA VAL A 31 9.55 5.52 -14.36
C VAL A 31 10.04 4.19 -14.94
N PRO A 32 10.27 3.14 -14.11
CA PRO A 32 10.80 1.87 -14.59
C PRO A 32 9.99 1.41 -15.82
N THR A 33 10.62 1.42 -16.98
CA THR A 33 10.04 0.89 -18.23
C THR A 33 10.12 -0.64 -18.28
N GLU A 34 10.78 -1.23 -17.29
CA GLU A 34 10.88 -2.67 -17.05
C GLU A 34 9.82 -3.14 -16.05
N ALA A 35 9.58 -4.45 -16.02
CA ALA A 35 8.63 -5.06 -15.09
C ALA A 35 8.99 -4.73 -13.63
N THR A 36 8.00 -4.28 -12.85
CA THR A 36 8.17 -4.13 -11.40
C THR A 36 7.91 -5.47 -10.73
N THR A 37 8.81 -5.88 -9.86
CA THR A 37 8.66 -7.09 -9.05
C THR A 37 8.01 -6.75 -7.71
N ILE A 38 6.97 -7.48 -7.33
CA ILE A 38 6.35 -7.41 -6.01
C ILE A 38 6.75 -8.65 -5.24
N VAL A 39 7.34 -8.46 -4.04
CA VAL A 39 7.74 -9.54 -3.14
C VAL A 39 6.87 -9.48 -1.88
N ILE A 40 6.12 -10.54 -1.63
CA ILE A 40 5.24 -10.66 -0.47
C ILE A 40 5.91 -11.54 0.58
N HIS A 41 6.12 -10.97 1.77
CA HIS A 41 6.62 -11.65 2.96
C HIS A 41 5.46 -11.82 3.96
N LYS A 42 4.70 -12.91 3.85
CA LYS A 42 3.56 -13.18 4.72
C LYS A 42 4.03 -13.48 6.13
N ARG A 43 3.68 -12.60 7.08
CA ARG A 43 4.01 -12.74 8.50
C ARG A 43 2.78 -13.08 9.35
N VAL A 44 3.01 -13.84 10.41
CA VAL A 44 2.02 -14.16 11.45
C VAL A 44 2.60 -13.79 12.82
N PHE A 45 1.89 -12.97 13.58
CA PHE A 45 2.27 -12.58 14.93
C PHE A 45 1.93 -13.67 15.94
N LEU A 46 2.89 -13.97 16.81
CA LEU A 46 2.73 -14.93 17.90
C LEU A 46 1.88 -14.38 19.05
N ASP A 47 2.02 -13.10 19.36
CA ASP A 47 1.20 -12.39 20.33
C ASP A 47 0.14 -11.54 19.63
N SER A 48 -1.13 -11.83 19.88
CA SER A 48 -2.27 -11.07 19.35
C SER A 48 -2.36 -9.64 19.89
N ASN A 49 -1.62 -9.31 20.95
CA ASN A 49 -1.53 -7.95 21.49
C ASN A 49 -0.31 -7.16 20.97
N ALA A 50 0.64 -7.83 20.30
CA ALA A 50 1.80 -7.19 19.67
C ALA A 50 1.46 -6.47 18.35
N GLU A 51 0.18 -6.51 17.93
CA GLU A 51 -0.36 -5.69 16.85
C GLU A 51 -0.18 -4.17 17.07
N ALA A 52 0.25 -3.70 18.24
CA ALA A 52 0.46 -2.27 18.47
C ALA A 52 1.81 -1.73 17.92
N GLU A 53 2.73 -2.58 17.45
CA GLU A 53 4.07 -2.20 16.96
C GLU A 53 4.18 -2.22 15.42
N LEU A 54 3.10 -1.91 14.70
CA LEU A 54 3.01 -2.14 13.25
C LEU A 54 3.92 -1.20 12.46
N ARG A 55 5.00 -1.76 11.91
CA ARG A 55 5.71 -1.12 10.81
C ARG A 55 4.82 -1.03 9.58
N VAL A 56 4.69 0.15 8.99
CA VAL A 56 3.97 0.37 7.73
C VAL A 56 4.80 -0.17 6.56
N ASN A 57 4.17 -0.77 5.55
CA ASN A 57 4.88 -1.12 4.32
C ASN A 57 5.46 0.15 3.72
N ASN A 58 6.76 0.17 3.41
CA ASN A 58 7.43 1.28 2.74
C ASN A 58 8.11 0.87 1.44
N GLY A 59 7.81 -0.33 0.95
CA GLY A 59 8.31 -0.87 -0.32
C GLY A 59 9.72 -1.45 -0.27
N VAL A 60 10.52 -1.18 0.75
CA VAL A 60 11.90 -1.72 0.87
C VAL A 60 11.93 -3.04 1.64
N GLU A 61 12.95 -3.85 1.36
CA GLU A 61 13.23 -5.07 2.12
C GLU A 61 13.54 -4.74 3.59
N LEU A 62 13.12 -5.59 4.52
CA LEU A 62 13.41 -5.40 5.93
C LEU A 62 14.86 -5.75 6.24
N ASP A 63 15.46 -4.95 7.12
CA ASP A 63 16.67 -5.38 7.80
C ASP A 63 16.37 -6.55 8.74
N LYS A 64 17.35 -7.46 8.90
CA LYS A 64 17.23 -8.64 9.76
C LYS A 64 17.02 -8.32 11.24
N SER A 65 17.35 -7.09 11.67
CA SER A 65 17.11 -6.60 13.03
C SER A 65 15.68 -6.09 13.25
N ASP A 66 14.84 -5.99 12.22
CA ASP A 66 13.44 -5.55 12.35
C ASP A 66 12.61 -6.59 13.13
N ASP A 67 11.64 -6.10 13.91
CA ASP A 67 10.77 -6.94 14.72
C ASP A 67 9.91 -7.90 13.88
N LEU A 68 9.59 -7.54 12.64
CA LEU A 68 8.92 -8.43 11.68
C LEU A 68 9.84 -9.54 11.15
N ALA A 69 11.16 -9.43 11.33
CA ALA A 69 12.12 -10.50 11.03
C ALA A 69 12.44 -11.36 12.28
N ASN A 70 12.00 -10.94 13.47
CA ASN A 70 12.30 -11.62 14.73
C ASN A 70 11.44 -12.89 14.91
N PRO A 71 12.07 -14.10 14.94
CA PRO A 71 11.34 -15.37 15.06
C PRO A 71 10.65 -15.57 16.43
N GLN A 72 10.99 -14.76 17.44
CA GLN A 72 10.30 -14.76 18.73
C GLN A 72 9.04 -13.89 18.75
N LYS A 73 8.86 -13.02 17.74
CA LYS A 73 7.69 -12.14 17.61
C LYS A 73 6.76 -12.60 16.48
N THR A 74 7.33 -12.97 15.34
CA THR A 74 6.57 -13.37 14.15
C THR A 74 7.19 -14.59 13.45
N PHE A 75 6.40 -15.24 12.60
CA PHE A 75 6.91 -16.28 11.70
C PHE A 75 6.29 -16.17 10.30
N GLY A 76 7.00 -16.70 9.31
CA GLY A 76 6.54 -16.76 7.92
C GLY A 76 5.46 -17.82 7.70
N LEU A 77 4.51 -17.56 6.79
CA LEU A 77 3.43 -18.51 6.49
C LEU A 77 3.41 -18.90 5.00
N ASN A 78 3.67 -20.18 4.72
CA ASN A 78 3.48 -20.79 3.40
C ASN A 78 2.01 -21.12 3.13
N GLY A 79 1.64 -21.19 1.85
CA GLY A 79 0.32 -21.58 1.38
C GLY A 79 -0.72 -20.46 1.42
N ALA A 80 -0.35 -19.24 1.81
CA ALA A 80 -1.22 -18.08 1.68
C ALA A 80 -1.28 -17.66 0.22
N VAL A 81 -2.48 -17.45 -0.31
CA VAL A 81 -2.72 -17.11 -1.71
C VAL A 81 -3.09 -15.64 -1.81
N PHE A 82 -2.41 -14.91 -2.67
CA PHE A 82 -2.64 -13.50 -2.94
C PHE A 82 -3.06 -13.27 -4.38
N GLU A 83 -4.10 -12.47 -4.55
CA GLU A 83 -4.61 -12.03 -5.84
C GLU A 83 -4.20 -10.57 -6.06
N VAL A 84 -3.66 -10.28 -7.24
CA VAL A 84 -3.19 -8.93 -7.62
C VAL A 84 -4.10 -8.39 -8.71
N TYR A 85 -4.66 -7.21 -8.49
CA TYR A 85 -5.60 -6.57 -9.42
C TYR A 85 -5.09 -5.19 -9.85
N ASP A 86 -5.28 -4.86 -11.12
CA ASP A 86 -5.26 -3.47 -11.58
C ASP A 86 -6.53 -2.77 -11.10
N ALA A 87 -6.35 -1.88 -10.13
CA ALA A 87 -7.42 -1.11 -9.50
C ALA A 87 -7.47 0.33 -10.00
N THR A 88 -6.73 0.68 -11.07
CA THR A 88 -6.58 2.06 -11.55
C THR A 88 -7.94 2.73 -11.78
N GLU A 89 -8.80 2.12 -12.60
CA GLU A 89 -10.13 2.67 -12.88
C GLU A 89 -11.02 2.75 -11.61
N TYR A 90 -10.94 1.73 -10.76
CA TYR A 90 -11.71 1.67 -9.51
C TYR A 90 -11.35 2.83 -8.59
N ILE A 91 -10.06 3.07 -8.38
CA ILE A 91 -9.56 4.13 -7.51
C ILE A 91 -9.78 5.51 -8.13
N THR A 92 -9.50 5.71 -9.41
CA THR A 92 -9.74 7.00 -10.09
C THR A 92 -11.19 7.45 -9.98
N ARG A 93 -12.14 6.51 -10.01
CA ARG A 93 -13.56 6.83 -9.78
C ARG A 93 -13.84 7.30 -8.35
N LEU A 94 -13.18 6.71 -7.34
CA LEU A 94 -13.32 7.16 -5.95
C LEU A 94 -12.67 8.53 -5.73
N GLN A 95 -11.55 8.82 -6.39
CA GLN A 95 -10.86 10.12 -6.31
C GLN A 95 -11.71 11.30 -6.80
N ALA A 96 -12.82 11.05 -7.51
CA ALA A 96 -13.78 12.09 -7.88
C ALA A 96 -14.52 12.66 -6.65
N ASP A 97 -14.71 11.85 -5.62
CA ASP A 97 -15.57 12.16 -4.47
C ASP A 97 -14.81 12.13 -3.12
N TYR A 98 -13.63 11.52 -3.06
CA TYR A 98 -12.88 11.24 -1.84
C TYR A 98 -11.39 11.63 -1.97
N SER A 99 -10.78 11.99 -0.84
CA SER A 99 -9.33 12.17 -0.74
C SER A 99 -8.57 10.84 -0.79
N ASP A 100 -7.28 10.88 -1.13
CA ASP A 100 -6.45 9.67 -1.17
C ASP A 100 -6.39 8.98 0.20
N GLU A 101 -6.33 9.75 1.29
CA GLU A 101 -6.34 9.21 2.66
C GLU A 101 -7.65 8.49 3.00
N GLU A 102 -8.79 9.04 2.57
CA GLU A 102 -10.10 8.39 2.76
C GLU A 102 -10.22 7.10 1.94
N ILE A 103 -9.64 7.09 0.73
CA ILE A 103 -9.62 5.92 -0.14
C ILE A 103 -8.72 4.84 0.44
N GLU A 104 -7.51 5.19 0.88
CA GLU A 104 -6.58 4.25 1.52
C GLU A 104 -7.23 3.59 2.74
N GLN A 105 -7.89 4.38 3.59
CA GLN A 105 -8.60 3.86 4.75
C GLN A 105 -9.80 2.99 4.35
N ALA A 106 -10.57 3.41 3.34
CA ALA A 106 -11.71 2.63 2.85
C ALA A 106 -11.28 1.28 2.27
N VAL A 107 -10.16 1.22 1.55
CA VAL A 107 -9.59 -0.03 1.04
C VAL A 107 -9.08 -0.90 2.19
N LEU A 108 -8.39 -0.30 3.17
CA LEU A 108 -7.86 -1.03 4.33
C LEU A 108 -8.97 -1.69 5.15
N ASP A 109 -10.10 -0.99 5.34
CA ASP A 109 -11.24 -1.45 6.14
C ASP A 109 -12.25 -2.29 5.35
N ALA A 110 -12.07 -2.39 4.03
CA ALA A 110 -13.01 -3.09 3.17
C ALA A 110 -13.08 -4.59 3.49
N ASP A 111 -14.30 -5.12 3.43
CA ASP A 111 -14.51 -6.56 3.34
C ASP A 111 -13.95 -7.10 2.02
N LEU A 112 -13.18 -8.19 2.08
CA LEU A 112 -12.45 -8.70 0.91
C LEU A 112 -13.39 -9.16 -0.21
N ASP A 113 -14.53 -9.77 0.12
CA ASP A 113 -15.47 -10.26 -0.88
C ASP A 113 -16.18 -9.09 -1.58
N SER A 114 -16.48 -8.04 -0.83
CA SER A 114 -17.02 -6.79 -1.36
C SER A 114 -16.00 -6.11 -2.29
N LEU A 115 -14.73 -6.06 -1.91
CA LEU A 115 -13.67 -5.48 -2.75
C LEU A 115 -13.41 -6.31 -4.01
N ARG A 116 -13.40 -7.64 -3.91
CA ARG A 116 -13.34 -8.54 -5.09
C ARG A 116 -14.54 -8.37 -6.03
N ALA A 117 -15.73 -8.07 -5.50
CA ALA A 117 -16.91 -7.86 -6.35
C ALA A 117 -16.79 -6.58 -7.20
N GLU A 118 -16.04 -5.59 -6.74
CA GLU A 118 -15.73 -4.35 -7.48
C GLU A 118 -14.55 -4.54 -8.44
N LEU A 119 -13.58 -5.39 -8.08
CA LEU A 119 -12.40 -5.73 -8.88
C LEU A 119 -12.69 -6.96 -9.75
N THR A 120 -13.19 -6.74 -10.97
CA THR A 120 -13.61 -7.84 -11.85
C THR A 120 -12.45 -8.77 -12.24
N GLU A 121 -12.73 -10.02 -12.64
CA GLU A 121 -11.69 -10.95 -13.14
C GLU A 121 -10.90 -10.38 -14.33
N GLY A 122 -11.48 -9.47 -15.11
CA GLY A 122 -10.78 -8.78 -16.20
C GLY A 122 -9.64 -7.87 -15.73
N ASN A 123 -9.63 -7.49 -14.46
CA ASN A 123 -8.62 -6.67 -13.81
C ASN A 123 -7.53 -7.50 -13.11
N LYS A 124 -7.70 -8.82 -13.02
CA LYS A 124 -6.77 -9.69 -12.28
C LYS A 124 -5.48 -9.84 -13.08
N LEU A 125 -4.39 -9.32 -12.51
CA LEU A 125 -3.05 -9.40 -13.10
C LEU A 125 -2.36 -10.72 -12.77
N GLY A 126 -2.73 -11.36 -11.65
CA GLY A 126 -2.20 -12.66 -11.30
C GLY A 126 -2.62 -13.15 -9.92
N GLU A 127 -2.16 -14.37 -9.62
CA GLU A 127 -2.31 -15.01 -8.33
C GLU A 127 -0.98 -15.65 -7.94
N VAL A 128 -0.56 -15.46 -6.69
CA VAL A 128 0.67 -16.07 -6.15
C VAL A 128 0.42 -16.76 -4.82
N THR A 129 1.16 -17.83 -4.58
CA THR A 129 1.09 -18.59 -3.33
C THR A 129 2.42 -18.53 -2.61
N THR A 130 2.39 -18.25 -1.31
CA THR A 130 3.62 -18.17 -0.52
C THR A 130 4.26 -19.54 -0.33
N GLY A 131 5.58 -19.58 -0.44
CA GLY A 131 6.42 -20.75 -0.24
C GLY A 131 7.69 -20.38 0.52
N THR A 132 8.68 -21.27 0.46
CA THR A 132 10.01 -21.02 1.02
C THR A 132 10.96 -20.67 -0.10
N LEU A 133 11.60 -19.50 -0.01
CA LEU A 133 12.61 -19.01 -0.96
C LEU A 133 13.87 -18.63 -0.18
N ASP A 134 15.04 -19.14 -0.60
CA ASP A 134 16.34 -18.87 0.03
C ASP A 134 16.38 -19.03 1.56
N GLY A 135 15.61 -20.00 2.06
CA GLY A 135 15.50 -20.31 3.49
C GLY A 135 14.51 -19.42 4.26
N GLU A 136 13.96 -18.38 3.65
CA GLU A 136 12.87 -17.60 4.24
C GLU A 136 11.52 -18.25 3.94
N VAL A 137 10.68 -18.39 4.97
CA VAL A 137 9.33 -18.95 4.89
C VAL A 137 8.32 -17.83 4.64
N GLY A 138 7.30 -18.10 3.84
CA GLY A 138 6.18 -17.20 3.60
C GLY A 138 6.42 -16.19 2.48
N ILE A 139 7.22 -16.54 1.48
CA ILE A 139 7.60 -15.67 0.37
C ILE A 139 6.81 -15.98 -0.89
N ALA A 140 6.29 -14.95 -1.56
CA ALA A 140 5.76 -15.03 -2.91
C ALA A 140 6.29 -13.87 -3.75
N THR A 141 6.46 -14.10 -5.06
CA THR A 141 6.97 -13.09 -5.99
C THR A 141 6.12 -13.06 -7.25
N ILE A 142 5.79 -11.87 -7.73
CA ILE A 142 5.14 -11.64 -9.02
C ILE A 142 5.80 -10.46 -9.72
N SER A 143 6.05 -10.59 -11.03
CA SER A 143 6.51 -9.48 -11.87
C SER A 143 5.32 -8.96 -12.66
N ILE A 144 5.11 -7.64 -12.60
CA ILE A 144 4.03 -6.96 -13.31
C ILE A 144 4.64 -6.08 -14.39
N GLU A 145 4.22 -6.29 -15.62
CA GLU A 145 4.65 -5.53 -16.78
C GLU A 145 3.72 -4.35 -17.06
N ASN A 146 4.22 -3.35 -17.79
CA ASN A 146 3.43 -2.22 -18.31
C ASN A 146 2.76 -1.34 -17.22
N LEU A 147 3.38 -1.22 -16.04
CA LEU A 147 2.95 -0.25 -15.04
C LEU A 147 3.29 1.17 -15.50
N THR A 148 2.40 2.12 -15.20
CA THR A 148 2.58 3.55 -15.45
C THR A 148 2.62 4.33 -14.15
N ASP A 149 2.87 5.64 -14.23
CA ASP A 149 2.80 6.58 -13.12
C ASP A 149 1.38 6.86 -12.60
N GLN A 150 0.38 6.23 -13.22
CA GLN A 150 -1.02 6.29 -12.80
C GLN A 150 -1.52 4.94 -12.32
N THR A 151 -0.73 3.86 -12.44
CA THR A 151 -1.20 2.53 -12.08
C THR A 151 -1.38 2.42 -10.58
N MET A 152 -2.55 1.93 -10.18
CA MET A 152 -2.87 1.60 -8.79
C MET A 152 -3.24 0.13 -8.70
N LEU A 153 -2.54 -0.61 -7.83
CA LEU A 153 -2.79 -2.02 -7.62
C LEU A 153 -3.48 -2.26 -6.27
N ILE A 154 -4.41 -3.20 -6.25
CA ILE A 154 -4.93 -3.78 -5.01
C ILE A 154 -4.52 -5.24 -4.93
N ILE A 155 -3.97 -5.62 -3.77
CA ILE A 155 -3.57 -6.99 -3.46
C ILE A 155 -4.43 -7.52 -2.33
N LEU A 156 -5.04 -8.69 -2.56
CA LEU A 156 -5.98 -9.32 -1.63
C LEU A 156 -5.51 -10.73 -1.25
N GLU A 157 -5.54 -11.07 0.03
CA GLU A 157 -5.36 -12.46 0.47
C GLU A 157 -6.65 -13.24 0.23
N LYS A 158 -6.59 -14.34 -0.53
CA LYS A 158 -7.73 -15.22 -0.77
C LYS A 158 -8.16 -15.90 0.53
N ALA A 159 -9.46 -15.84 0.83
CA ALA A 159 -10.01 -16.55 1.96
C ALA A 159 -9.85 -18.06 1.75
N GLY A 160 -9.43 -18.77 2.81
CA GLY A 160 -9.19 -20.21 2.73
C GLY A 160 -7.82 -20.63 3.26
N LEU A 161 -7.43 -20.10 4.43
CA LEU A 161 -6.34 -20.69 5.19
C LEU A 161 -6.63 -22.19 5.36
N PRO A 162 -5.62 -23.08 5.27
CA PRO A 162 -5.83 -24.51 5.41
C PRO A 162 -6.68 -24.80 6.66
N ALA A 163 -7.72 -25.63 6.50
CA ALA A 163 -8.53 -26.08 7.62
C ALA A 163 -7.58 -26.65 8.70
N ASN A 164 -7.75 -26.22 9.96
CA ASN A 164 -6.90 -26.54 11.11
C ASN A 164 -5.67 -25.63 11.36
N THR A 165 -5.59 -24.44 10.75
CA THR A 165 -4.58 -23.44 11.12
C THR A 165 -4.99 -22.66 12.38
N THR A 166 -4.06 -22.47 13.32
CA THR A 166 -4.23 -21.63 14.53
C THR A 166 -4.29 -20.13 14.19
N ILE A 167 -4.60 -19.75 12.96
CA ILE A 167 -4.51 -18.38 12.45
C ILE A 167 -5.90 -17.74 12.49
N ARG A 168 -5.97 -16.54 13.09
CA ARG A 168 -7.21 -15.83 13.45
C ARG A 168 -7.71 -14.94 12.34
N SER A 169 -6.80 -14.33 11.59
CA SER A 169 -7.11 -13.39 10.52
C SER A 169 -6.22 -13.63 9.32
N ILE A 170 -6.78 -13.37 8.15
CA ILE A 170 -6.02 -13.11 6.92
C ILE A 170 -5.56 -11.65 6.93
N ALA A 171 -4.63 -11.30 6.04
CA ALA A 171 -4.13 -9.95 5.89
C ALA A 171 -5.19 -8.98 5.35
N ALA A 172 -5.06 -7.72 5.77
CA ALA A 172 -5.86 -6.63 5.21
C ALA A 172 -5.48 -6.38 3.74
N PRO A 173 -6.40 -5.80 2.93
CA PRO A 173 -6.09 -5.32 1.59
C PRO A 173 -4.89 -4.37 1.57
N MET A 174 -4.16 -4.38 0.47
CA MET A 174 -3.06 -3.44 0.25
C MET A 174 -3.30 -2.68 -1.05
N LEU A 175 -3.34 -1.34 -0.96
CA LEU A 175 -3.33 -0.43 -2.10
C LEU A 175 -1.88 0.03 -2.35
N ILE A 176 -1.45 0.01 -3.62
CA ILE A 176 -0.13 0.48 -4.06
C ILE A 176 -0.34 1.43 -5.22
N SER A 177 0.16 2.66 -5.09
CA SER A 177 0.15 3.65 -6.16
C SER A 177 1.55 3.76 -6.76
N PHE A 178 1.67 3.59 -8.07
CA PHE A 178 2.94 3.69 -8.79
C PHE A 178 3.20 5.13 -9.28
N PRO A 179 4.48 5.54 -9.41
CA PRO A 179 5.67 4.79 -9.03
C PRO A 179 5.91 4.81 -7.51
N VAL A 180 6.50 3.76 -6.96
CA VAL A 180 6.81 3.68 -5.52
C VAL A 180 8.17 4.33 -5.26
N ALA A 181 8.20 5.46 -4.54
CA ALA A 181 9.43 6.14 -4.19
C ALA A 181 10.32 5.30 -3.27
N ASN A 182 11.64 5.35 -3.49
CA ASN A 182 12.61 4.76 -2.60
C ASN A 182 12.86 5.71 -1.41
N PRO A 183 12.56 5.32 -0.16
CA PRO A 183 12.73 6.20 1.00
C PRO A 183 14.20 6.47 1.37
N ASP A 184 15.15 5.67 0.88
CA ASP A 184 16.55 5.71 1.32
C ASP A 184 17.45 6.66 0.49
N THR A 185 16.88 7.40 -0.46
CA THR A 185 17.65 8.22 -1.43
C THR A 185 17.90 9.67 -1.01
N ASN A 186 17.67 10.02 0.26
CA ASN A 186 17.98 11.36 0.82
C ASN A 186 17.46 12.55 -0.03
N GLY A 187 16.32 12.39 -0.70
CA GLY A 187 15.67 13.44 -1.50
C GLY A 187 15.98 13.42 -2.99
N GLU A 188 16.74 12.43 -3.50
CA GLU A 188 16.81 12.15 -4.93
C GLU A 188 15.56 11.35 -5.36
N GLU A 189 14.90 11.76 -6.45
CA GLU A 189 13.72 11.07 -7.00
C GLU A 189 14.17 9.74 -7.63
N ALA A 190 14.22 8.68 -6.83
CA ALA A 190 14.45 7.32 -7.27
C ALA A 190 13.23 6.46 -6.94
N PHE A 191 12.86 5.58 -7.86
CA PHE A 191 11.72 4.68 -7.72
C PHE A 191 12.16 3.23 -7.57
N LEU A 192 11.37 2.45 -6.83
CA LEU A 192 11.62 1.03 -6.60
C LEU A 192 11.20 0.20 -7.82
N SER A 193 12.11 -0.60 -8.36
CA SER A 193 11.81 -1.67 -9.31
C SER A 193 11.37 -2.97 -8.63
N THR A 194 11.65 -3.10 -7.32
CA THR A 194 11.19 -4.21 -6.48
C THR A 194 10.49 -3.64 -5.25
N VAL A 195 9.24 -4.02 -5.03
CA VAL A 195 8.40 -3.56 -3.93
C VAL A 195 8.16 -4.72 -2.96
N HIS A 196 8.70 -4.61 -1.75
CA HIS A 196 8.51 -5.57 -0.68
C HIS A 196 7.30 -5.20 0.18
N LEU A 197 6.44 -6.20 0.42
CA LEU A 197 5.21 -6.07 1.21
C LEU A 197 5.20 -7.11 2.32
N TYR A 198 4.70 -6.70 3.49
CA TYR A 198 4.62 -7.53 4.69
C TYR A 198 3.17 -7.65 5.16
N PRO A 199 2.29 -8.39 4.46
CA PRO A 199 0.92 -8.63 4.91
C PRO A 199 0.89 -9.49 6.18
N LYS A 200 0.13 -9.03 7.18
CA LYS A 200 0.18 -9.52 8.56
C LYS A 200 -1.08 -10.29 8.93
N SER A 201 -0.90 -11.34 9.73
CA SER A 201 -1.97 -12.10 10.37
C SER A 201 -1.66 -12.29 11.85
N ILE A 202 -2.66 -12.63 12.66
CA ILE A 202 -2.49 -12.99 14.07
C ILE A 202 -2.91 -14.44 14.35
N LEU A 203 -2.36 -15.05 15.39
CA LEU A 203 -2.83 -16.33 15.90
C LEU A 203 -4.16 -16.22 16.68
N ARG A 204 -4.99 -17.27 16.64
CA ARG A 204 -6.14 -17.52 17.51
C ARG A 204 -5.62 -18.00 18.86
N SER A 205 -4.97 -17.13 19.63
CA SER A 205 -4.63 -17.31 21.06
C SER A 205 -4.23 -18.74 21.54
N ARG A 206 -2.92 -18.90 21.80
CA ARG A 206 -2.20 -20.00 22.49
C ARG A 206 -2.30 -21.40 21.88
N LEU A 207 -1.20 -21.85 21.28
CA LEU A 207 -0.73 -23.22 21.51
C LEU A 207 -0.79 -23.48 23.03
N PRO A 208 -1.33 -24.62 23.51
CA PRO A 208 -1.24 -24.95 24.93
C PRO A 208 0.25 -24.95 25.31
N GLN A 209 0.65 -23.98 26.12
CA GLN A 209 1.96 -24.01 26.74
C GLN A 209 1.96 -25.18 27.73
N THR A 210 2.48 -26.32 27.29
CA THR A 210 2.92 -27.38 28.20
C THR A 210 4.11 -26.84 29.00
N GLY A 211 3.81 -26.24 30.16
CA GLY A 211 4.82 -25.71 31.06
C GLY A 211 4.19 -24.72 32.05
N GLY A 212 3.71 -25.24 33.18
CA GLY A 212 2.99 -24.44 34.18
C GLY A 212 3.82 -23.30 34.80
N LYS A 213 3.14 -22.19 35.09
CA LYS A 213 3.10 -21.47 36.38
C LYS A 213 2.12 -20.29 36.29
N THR A 214 1.47 -20.04 37.42
CA THR A 214 0.35 -19.13 37.75
C THR A 214 0.59 -17.65 37.35
N PRO A 215 -0.46 -16.84 37.08
CA PRO A 215 -0.29 -15.45 36.62
C PRO A 215 -0.04 -14.47 37.79
N PRO A 216 0.83 -13.45 37.63
CA PRO A 216 0.88 -12.29 38.53
C PRO A 216 -0.03 -11.13 38.06
N PRO A 217 -0.39 -10.18 38.95
CA PRO A 217 -1.50 -9.25 38.77
C PRO A 217 -1.16 -7.99 37.95
N THR A 218 -2.22 -7.40 37.38
CA THR A 218 -2.31 -6.19 36.56
C THR A 218 -2.03 -4.88 37.30
N THR A 219 -1.38 -3.90 36.63
CA THR A 219 -1.61 -2.41 36.60
C THR A 219 -0.31 -1.75 36.05
N THR A 220 -0.24 -0.70 35.21
CA THR A 220 -1.07 0.47 34.81
C THR A 220 -0.55 1.00 33.43
N PRO A 221 -1.29 1.80 32.63
CA PRO A 221 -0.89 2.21 31.27
C PRO A 221 0.11 3.38 31.25
N VAL A 222 1.10 3.32 30.36
CA VAL A 222 1.96 4.46 30.00
C VAL A 222 1.59 4.91 28.58
N THR A 223 1.24 6.18 28.42
CA THR A 223 0.88 6.83 27.16
C THR A 223 2.11 6.92 26.23
N PRO A 224 2.06 6.43 24.97
CA PRO A 224 3.13 6.69 24.01
C PRO A 224 2.92 8.03 23.27
N VAL A 225 4.02 8.73 23.03
CA VAL A 225 4.10 9.99 22.27
C VAL A 225 4.42 9.64 20.81
N THR A 226 3.57 10.02 19.85
CA THR A 226 3.73 9.68 18.43
C THR A 226 4.60 10.73 17.69
N PRO A 227 5.70 10.36 17.01
CA PRO A 227 6.25 11.16 15.93
C PRO A 227 5.55 10.85 14.60
N LYS A 228 5.28 11.90 13.81
CA LYS A 228 4.55 11.86 12.54
C LYS A 228 5.42 11.31 11.39
N PRO A 229 5.04 10.22 10.69
CA PRO A 229 5.73 9.79 9.47
C PRO A 229 5.15 10.47 8.22
N THR A 230 6.02 10.83 7.29
CA THR A 230 5.73 11.29 5.92
C THR A 230 5.91 10.11 4.95
N GLY A 231 4.84 9.70 4.27
CA GLY A 231 4.83 8.65 3.23
C GLY A 231 3.46 7.96 3.13
N ARG A 232 2.82 8.01 1.95
CA ARG A 232 1.44 7.52 1.67
C ARG A 232 1.42 6.03 1.32
N LEU A 233 1.46 5.21 2.36
CA LEU A 233 1.19 3.77 2.29
C LEU A 233 0.27 3.40 3.47
N PRO A 234 -0.71 2.50 3.30
CA PRO A 234 -1.74 2.28 4.30
C PRO A 234 -1.18 1.69 5.60
N GLN A 235 -1.61 2.25 6.73
CA GLN A 235 -1.30 1.73 8.07
C GLN A 235 -2.05 0.41 8.32
N THR A 236 -1.42 -0.72 8.06
CA THR A 236 -2.09 -2.01 8.31
C THR A 236 -2.14 -2.34 9.80
N GLY A 237 -3.25 -2.02 10.48
CA GLY A 237 -3.68 -2.71 11.70
C GLY A 237 -4.55 -1.97 12.74
N GLU A 238 -5.34 -0.96 12.36
CA GLU A 238 -6.42 -0.44 13.21
C GLU A 238 -7.76 -1.13 12.93
N ALA A 239 -7.89 -2.42 13.26
CA ALA A 239 -9.20 -3.06 13.37
C ALA A 239 -9.60 -3.23 14.84
N LYS A 240 -9.83 -2.12 15.57
CA LYS A 240 -10.46 -2.17 16.91
C LYS A 240 -11.56 -1.12 17.10
N SER A 241 -12.79 -1.62 17.00
CA SER A 241 -13.97 -1.25 17.80
C SER A 241 -14.39 0.22 17.85
N MET A 242 -15.05 0.68 16.78
CA MET A 242 -16.11 1.70 16.85
C MET A 242 -17.39 1.18 16.17
N ILE A 243 -17.83 -0.02 16.59
CA ILE A 243 -19.19 -0.53 16.32
C ILE A 243 -20.16 0.34 17.14
N GLY A 244 -20.77 1.35 16.51
CA GLY A 244 -21.84 2.09 17.18
C GLY A 244 -22.43 3.25 16.41
N LEU A 245 -21.63 4.08 15.75
CA LEU A 245 -22.17 5.28 15.07
C LEU A 245 -21.91 5.36 13.57
N PHE A 246 -20.80 4.81 13.06
CA PHE A 246 -20.43 4.96 11.64
C PHE A 246 -21.03 3.89 10.72
N GLY A 247 -21.38 2.72 11.25
CA GLY A 247 -22.00 1.64 10.48
C GLY A 247 -23.37 2.00 9.88
N LEU A 248 -24.12 2.93 10.49
CA LEU A 248 -25.40 3.39 9.94
C LEU A 248 -25.23 4.36 8.76
N VAL A 249 -24.13 5.12 8.72
CA VAL A 249 -23.86 6.06 7.61
C VAL A 249 -23.36 5.29 6.38
N ILE A 250 -22.49 4.29 6.57
CA ILE A 250 -21.89 3.51 5.48
C ILE A 250 -22.89 2.53 4.83
N VAL A 251 -23.75 1.86 5.63
CA VAL A 251 -24.85 1.05 5.06
C VAL A 251 -25.88 1.95 4.37
N GLY A 252 -26.09 3.17 4.87
CA GLY A 252 -26.95 4.18 4.26
C GLY A 252 -26.44 4.62 2.88
N THR A 253 -25.14 4.92 2.74
CA THR A 253 -24.57 5.38 1.47
C THR A 253 -24.53 4.27 0.41
N ILE A 254 -24.19 3.03 0.78
CA ILE A 254 -24.23 1.88 -0.14
C ILE A 254 -25.66 1.60 -0.60
N SER A 255 -26.65 1.71 0.30
CA SER A 255 -28.07 1.53 -0.04
C SER A 255 -28.59 2.63 -0.99
N ILE A 256 -28.15 3.88 -0.81
CA ILE A 256 -28.50 5.01 -1.68
C ILE A 256 -27.89 4.85 -3.08
N ILE A 257 -26.63 4.41 -3.18
CA ILE A 257 -25.96 4.11 -4.45
C ILE A 257 -26.70 3.00 -5.21
N TRP A 258 -27.09 1.93 -4.51
CA TRP A 258 -27.86 0.83 -5.11
C TRP A 258 -29.25 1.27 -5.59
N PHE A 259 -29.99 2.06 -4.80
CA PHE A 259 -31.35 2.51 -5.13
C PHE A 259 -31.35 3.48 -6.32
N LYS A 260 -30.39 4.40 -6.40
CA LYS A 260 -30.26 5.37 -7.49
C LYS A 260 -29.86 4.69 -8.81
N ARG A 261 -29.01 3.65 -8.74
CA ARG A 261 -28.64 2.81 -9.90
C ARG A 261 -29.81 1.98 -10.44
N ASN A 262 -30.73 1.56 -9.57
CA ASN A 262 -31.88 0.74 -9.98
C ASN A 262 -33.07 1.56 -10.50
N SER A 263 -33.24 2.81 -10.04
CA SER A 263 -34.26 3.72 -10.60
C SER A 263 -33.93 4.20 -12.01
N ASN A 264 -32.66 4.48 -12.32
CA ASN A 264 -32.26 4.93 -13.67
C ASN A 264 -32.39 3.84 -14.75
N LYS A 265 -32.46 2.56 -14.34
CA LYS A 265 -32.72 1.44 -15.28
C LYS A 265 -34.19 1.27 -15.64
N LYS A 266 -35.12 2.00 -15.00
CA LYS A 266 -36.57 1.91 -15.27
C LYS A 266 -37.09 3.03 -16.16
N THR A 267 -36.23 3.94 -16.61
CA THR A 267 -36.55 5.01 -17.56
C THR A 267 -35.63 4.91 -18.77
N HIS A 268 -35.80 3.84 -19.55
CA HIS A 268 -35.51 3.78 -20.98
C HIS A 268 -36.27 2.60 -21.58
#